data_AF-A0A919NBA7-F1
#
_entry.id   AF-A0A919NBA7-F1
#
_cell.length_a   1.000
_cell.length_b   1.000
_cell.length_c   1.000
_cell.angle_alpha   90.00
_cell.angle_beta   90.00
_cell.angle_gamma   90.00
#
_symmetry.space_group_name_H-M   'P 1'
#
loop_
_entity.id
_entity.type
_entity.pdbx_description
1 polymer ?
#
loop_
_entity_poly.entity_id
_entity_poly.type
_entity_poly.pdbx_seq_one_letter_code
_entity_poly.pdbx_strand_id
1 'polypeptide(L)'
;MRMMTRLRNSDDEGSLPMAMLVITVVMSLSALLVPITLRQIKATQNYSARNVALDAAQAGMDQMMARVRAAADPDSLSGFLESLPPCTALTGDAGVSSTGGGLPYTVKVEYFDEDGKALDCPTNDVPTTASVTATGVSDGITRTLTATYVFSTSNTNIPGGQIKIDTSTLGNQCLDSGSSKTPPAGATVVMAKCDGSSRQQFGYTPELYLKLINSETSSATSGMCLHSGATHASGNPVVFRPCPTSSPIQTAFQWSLDGSSLFHSTNSSKAVESLCMSVTYPGDSIKKGVTLGSCSATANKTIWRSATGVGAGMAGDRTNQLVNYAQFSRCLDVTNKSTGSTYMIAWFCKQAPNGVVDFNQQWVHPTPVLPAVTATGPIIVNNTNGSSNSVNGNPDNNYCLKSPGSTSATIYVTVVSCKTTAAQAAPELQWTVYHDTGDYGTSYRILDYKGYCLTPTAQGSGVASDFHGDGTSKVKVAVCNTSELQKWNAPPNISQPTPLTNLTEK
;
A
#
# COMPACT_ATOMS: atom_id res chain seq x y z
N MET A 1 55.63 80.83 64.71
CA MET A 1 56.71 79.83 64.82
C MET A 1 56.67 78.97 63.56
N ARG A 2 57.57 79.27 62.62
CA ARG A 2 57.72 78.64 61.29
C ARG A 2 58.35 77.26 61.49
N MET A 3 57.81 76.22 60.85
CA MET A 3 58.60 75.04 60.53
C MET A 3 58.23 74.59 59.11
N MET A 4 59.15 74.91 58.19
CA MET A 4 59.17 74.47 56.80
C MET A 4 59.58 73.00 56.75
N THR A 5 58.71 72.15 56.24
CA THR A 5 59.04 70.76 55.88
C THR A 5 59.59 70.76 54.45
N ARG A 6 60.91 70.54 54.32
CA ARG A 6 61.61 70.36 53.04
C ARG A 6 61.11 69.10 52.35
N LEU A 7 60.45 69.28 51.20
CA LEU A 7 60.30 68.24 50.17
C LEU A 7 61.68 67.95 49.59
N ARG A 8 62.09 66.69 49.71
CA ARG A 8 63.33 66.14 49.15
C ARG A 8 62.98 65.60 47.76
N ASN A 9 63.30 66.36 46.72
CA ASN A 9 63.33 65.85 45.34
C ASN A 9 64.38 64.72 45.30
N SER A 10 63.92 63.48 45.14
CA SER A 10 64.75 62.40 44.65
C SER A 10 64.76 62.49 43.13
N ASP A 11 65.95 62.60 42.55
CA ASP A 11 66.16 62.65 41.11
C ASP A 11 65.68 61.34 40.44
N ASP A 12 64.60 61.43 39.66
CA ASP A 12 64.09 60.39 38.76
C ASP A 12 64.88 60.33 37.43
N GLU A 13 66.21 60.48 37.46
CA GLU A 13 67.06 60.54 36.25
C GLU A 13 67.31 59.17 35.56
N GLY A 14 66.63 58.11 35.99
CA GLY A 14 66.66 56.78 35.33
C GLY A 14 65.30 56.26 34.84
N SER A 15 64.20 56.96 35.09
CA SER A 15 62.83 56.45 34.89
C SER A 15 62.31 56.58 33.45
N LEU A 16 62.82 57.54 32.68
CA LEU A 16 62.40 57.83 31.30
C LEU A 16 62.69 56.69 30.30
N PRO A 17 63.90 56.10 30.25
CA PRO A 17 64.16 54.96 29.36
C PRO A 17 63.43 53.69 29.80
N MET A 18 63.24 53.48 31.11
CA MET A 18 62.43 52.36 31.63
C MET A 18 60.95 52.51 31.24
N ALA A 19 60.38 53.72 31.35
CA ALA A 19 59.02 54.01 30.94
C ALA A 19 58.82 53.84 29.42
N MET A 20 59.78 54.28 28.59
CA MET A 20 59.72 54.03 27.14
C MET A 20 59.80 52.53 26.79
N LEU A 21 60.62 51.76 27.51
CA LEU A 21 60.74 50.32 27.29
C LEU A 21 59.45 49.59 27.69
N VAL A 22 58.83 49.97 28.81
CA VAL A 22 57.52 49.43 29.21
C VAL A 22 56.44 49.78 28.20
N ILE A 23 56.38 51.02 27.70
CA ILE A 23 55.38 51.44 26.70
C ILE A 23 55.56 50.68 25.38
N THR A 24 56.81 50.50 24.92
CA THR A 24 57.09 49.75 23.67
C THR A 24 56.81 48.25 23.81
N VAL A 25 57.09 47.65 24.97
CA VAL A 25 56.71 46.26 25.27
C VAL A 25 55.19 46.12 25.33
N VAL A 26 54.47 47.03 25.98
CA VAL A 26 53.00 47.00 26.06
C VAL A 26 52.36 47.20 24.69
N MET A 27 52.88 48.13 23.86
CA MET A 27 52.39 48.34 22.50
C MET A 27 52.67 47.13 21.59
N SER A 28 53.86 46.53 21.68
CA SER A 28 54.19 45.34 20.88
C SER A 28 53.38 44.12 21.30
N LEU A 29 53.13 43.90 22.60
CA LEU A 29 52.24 42.84 23.07
C LEU A 29 50.80 43.07 22.62
N SER A 30 50.32 44.32 22.69
CA SER A 30 48.97 44.69 22.25
C SER A 30 48.79 44.49 20.75
N ALA A 31 49.80 44.83 19.94
CA ALA A 31 49.80 44.63 18.50
C ALA A 31 49.74 43.14 18.10
N LEU A 32 50.32 42.24 18.92
CA LEU A 32 50.27 40.79 18.70
C LEU A 32 48.93 40.16 19.16
N LEU A 33 48.29 40.71 20.20
CA LEU A 33 47.04 40.17 20.75
C LEU A 33 45.81 40.51 19.89
N VAL A 34 45.77 41.68 19.24
CA VAL A 34 44.61 42.12 18.43
C VAL A 34 44.26 41.15 17.29
N PRO A 35 45.21 40.63 16.48
CA PRO A 35 44.89 39.64 15.46
C PRO A 35 44.33 38.32 16.02
N ILE A 36 44.80 37.91 17.20
CA ILE A 36 44.36 36.66 17.86
C ILE A 36 42.92 36.80 18.34
N THR A 37 42.57 37.90 19.00
CA THR A 37 41.21 38.15 19.48
C THR A 37 40.22 38.32 18.33
N LEU A 38 40.61 39.03 17.26
CA LEU A 38 39.79 39.15 16.06
C LEU A 38 39.54 37.80 15.38
N ARG A 39 40.56 36.93 15.34
CA ARG A 39 40.41 35.57 14.79
C ARG A 39 39.50 34.72 15.67
N GLN A 40 39.61 34.81 16.99
CA GLN A 40 38.71 34.12 17.92
C GLN A 40 37.27 34.61 17.79
N ILE A 41 37.03 35.93 17.74
CA ILE A 41 35.70 36.50 17.54
C ILE A 41 35.08 36.01 16.24
N LYS A 42 35.82 36.05 15.12
CA LYS A 42 35.34 35.55 13.83
C LYS A 42 35.07 34.04 13.86
N ALA A 43 35.92 33.26 14.53
CA ALA A 43 35.70 31.83 14.68
C ALA A 43 34.43 31.55 15.51
N THR A 44 34.24 32.26 16.63
CA THR A 44 33.06 32.14 17.48
C THR A 44 31.79 32.58 16.74
N GLN A 45 31.82 33.69 16.00
CA GLN A 45 30.71 34.13 15.15
C GLN A 45 30.37 33.08 14.09
N ASN A 46 31.38 32.50 13.43
CA ASN A 46 31.20 31.43 12.45
C ASN A 46 30.60 30.16 13.10
N TYR A 47 31.09 29.73 14.27
CA TYR A 47 30.49 28.62 15.01
C TYR A 47 29.03 28.89 15.42
N SER A 48 28.74 30.11 15.88
CA SER A 48 27.39 30.52 16.22
C SER A 48 26.47 30.49 15.00
N ALA A 49 26.86 31.10 13.90
CA ALA A 49 26.09 31.10 12.66
C ALA A 49 25.92 29.68 12.07
N ARG A 50 26.93 28.80 12.21
CA ARG A 50 26.80 27.38 11.86
C ARG A 50 25.74 26.66 12.70
N ASN A 51 25.73 26.87 14.02
CA ASN A 51 24.73 26.27 14.89
C ASN A 51 23.32 26.78 14.56
N VAL A 52 23.17 28.10 14.37
CA VAL A 52 21.90 28.71 13.97
C VAL A 52 21.40 28.17 12.63
N ALA A 53 22.29 28.01 11.64
CA ALA A 53 21.95 27.41 10.35
C ALA A 53 21.55 25.93 10.50
N LEU A 54 22.21 25.18 11.39
CA LEU A 54 21.86 23.78 11.67
C LEU A 54 20.48 23.68 12.36
N ASP A 55 20.24 24.50 13.37
CA ASP A 55 18.97 24.57 14.11
C ASP A 55 17.81 24.95 13.16
N ALA A 56 18.06 25.88 12.23
CA ALA A 56 17.09 26.22 11.19
C ALA A 56 16.80 25.03 10.25
N ALA A 57 17.83 24.28 9.84
CA ALA A 57 17.65 23.08 9.03
C ALA A 57 16.85 21.99 9.78
N GLN A 58 17.11 21.80 11.08
CA GLN A 58 16.36 20.88 11.94
C GLN A 58 14.89 21.29 12.05
N ALA A 59 14.62 22.57 12.30
CA ALA A 59 13.26 23.09 12.35
C ALA A 59 12.52 22.90 11.01
N GLY A 60 13.20 23.08 9.88
CA GLY A 60 12.65 22.76 8.57
C GLY A 60 12.25 21.30 8.43
N MET A 61 13.12 20.37 8.86
CA MET A 61 12.79 18.94 8.88
C MET A 61 11.56 18.65 9.74
N ASP A 62 11.49 19.21 10.96
CA ASP A 62 10.35 19.01 11.85
C ASP A 62 9.04 19.53 11.24
N GLN A 63 9.08 20.66 10.54
CA GLN A 63 7.91 21.23 9.85
C GLN A 63 7.44 20.34 8.69
N MET A 64 8.37 19.80 7.91
CA MET A 64 8.04 18.85 6.85
C MET A 64 7.42 17.58 7.42
N MET A 65 8.02 17.02 8.48
CA MET A 65 7.49 15.84 9.17
C MET A 65 6.09 16.08 9.74
N ALA A 66 5.85 17.26 10.31
CA ALA A 66 4.54 17.66 10.80
C ALA A 66 3.51 17.71 9.66
N ARG A 67 3.86 18.23 8.48
CA ARG A 67 2.97 18.26 7.32
C ARG A 67 2.69 16.87 6.76
N VAL A 68 3.70 15.99 6.68
CA VAL A 68 3.49 14.59 6.28
C VAL A 68 2.54 13.88 7.25
N ARG A 69 2.69 14.10 8.56
CA ARG A 69 1.77 13.54 9.57
C ARG A 69 0.36 14.15 9.48
N ALA A 70 0.26 15.44 9.17
CA ALA A 70 -1.01 16.12 8.98
C ALA A 70 -1.72 15.74 7.66
N ALA A 71 -1.03 15.08 6.73
CA ALA A 71 -1.63 14.50 5.53
C ALA A 71 -2.48 13.24 5.83
N ALA A 72 -2.48 12.77 7.07
CA ALA A 72 -3.33 11.69 7.52
C ALA A 72 -4.68 12.20 8.04
N ASP A 73 -5.71 11.38 7.83
CA ASP A 73 -7.01 11.53 8.46
C ASP A 73 -6.88 11.44 9.99
N PRO A 74 -7.36 12.44 10.76
CA PRO A 74 -7.26 12.44 12.23
C PRO A 74 -7.96 11.26 12.90
N ASP A 75 -9.00 10.68 12.27
CA ASP A 75 -9.79 9.61 12.86
C ASP A 75 -9.27 8.21 12.49
N SER A 76 -8.95 7.98 11.22
CA SER A 76 -8.48 6.66 10.74
C SER A 76 -6.97 6.50 10.70
N LEU A 77 -6.20 7.57 10.92
CA LEU A 77 -4.74 7.63 10.75
C LEU A 77 -4.25 7.22 9.35
N SER A 78 -5.15 7.19 8.36
CA SER A 78 -4.83 6.85 6.96
C SER A 78 -4.33 8.08 6.21
N GLY A 79 -3.21 7.96 5.49
CA GLY A 79 -2.65 9.05 4.68
C GLY A 79 -3.45 9.30 3.40
N PHE A 80 -3.71 10.57 3.07
CA PHE A 80 -4.23 10.99 1.77
C PHE A 80 -3.09 11.43 0.85
N LEU A 81 -2.98 10.83 -0.33
CA LEU A 81 -1.93 11.18 -1.31
C LEU A 81 -2.06 12.63 -1.75
N GLU A 82 -3.29 13.11 -1.95
CA GLU A 82 -3.56 14.50 -2.32
C GLU A 82 -3.20 15.52 -1.23
N SER A 83 -3.02 15.07 0.01
CA SER A 83 -2.64 15.92 1.15
C SER A 83 -1.15 15.87 1.47
N LEU A 84 -0.38 15.03 0.76
CA LEU A 84 1.06 14.99 0.92
C LEU A 84 1.68 16.35 0.55
N PRO A 85 2.75 16.78 1.25
CA PRO A 85 3.43 18.01 0.91
C PRO A 85 3.86 18.04 -0.57
N PRO A 86 3.69 19.18 -1.27
CA PRO A 86 4.14 19.30 -2.64
C PRO A 86 5.67 19.19 -2.70
N CYS A 87 6.19 18.72 -3.83
CA CYS A 87 7.64 18.60 -4.06
C CYS A 87 8.33 19.93 -4.37
N THR A 88 7.58 21.03 -4.35
CA THR A 88 8.11 22.37 -4.39
C THR A 88 8.79 22.71 -3.07
N ALA A 89 9.80 23.58 -3.12
CA ALA A 89 10.53 23.97 -1.93
C ALA A 89 9.60 24.68 -0.93
N LEU A 90 9.48 24.12 0.27
CA LEU A 90 8.81 24.75 1.40
C LEU A 90 9.78 25.71 2.08
N THR A 91 9.48 26.99 2.08
CA THR A 91 10.28 28.00 2.79
C THR A 91 9.56 28.45 4.06
N GLY A 92 10.34 28.78 5.08
CA GLY A 92 9.80 29.30 6.33
C GLY A 92 10.89 29.89 7.22
N ASP A 93 10.45 30.46 8.34
CA ASP A 93 11.32 30.99 9.38
C ASP A 93 10.78 30.47 10.73
N ALA A 94 11.60 29.71 11.45
CA ALA A 94 11.25 29.17 12.77
C ALA A 94 11.64 30.11 13.93
N GLY A 95 12.19 31.29 13.61
CA GLY A 95 12.63 32.29 14.57
C GLY A 95 11.46 32.99 15.26
N VAL A 96 11.73 33.53 16.45
CA VAL A 96 10.75 34.33 17.19
C VAL A 96 10.89 35.78 16.75
N SER A 97 9.87 36.29 16.06
CA SER A 97 9.86 37.64 15.47
C SER A 97 10.16 38.76 16.48
N SER A 98 9.81 38.58 17.75
CA SER A 98 10.03 39.56 18.83
C SER A 98 11.48 39.70 19.27
N THR A 99 12.35 38.75 18.94
CA THR A 99 13.79 38.77 19.32
C THR A 99 14.72 39.19 18.17
N GLY A 100 14.20 39.42 16.97
CA GLY A 100 14.98 39.83 15.80
C GLY A 100 15.93 38.77 15.24
N GLY A 101 15.93 37.54 15.79
CA GLY A 101 16.68 36.40 15.28
C GLY A 101 15.81 35.51 14.41
N GLY A 102 16.11 35.47 13.10
CA GLY A 102 15.48 34.54 12.16
C GLY A 102 16.19 33.19 12.12
N LEU A 103 15.42 32.13 11.89
CA LEU A 103 15.85 30.77 11.57
C LEU A 103 15.27 30.38 10.20
N PRO A 104 15.71 31.04 9.10
CA PRO A 104 15.17 30.78 7.79
C PRO A 104 15.62 29.40 7.30
N TYR A 105 14.67 28.64 6.78
CA TYR A 105 14.89 27.31 6.24
C TYR A 105 14.20 27.14 4.89
N THR A 106 14.72 26.20 4.10
CA THR A 106 14.11 25.71 2.87
C THR A 106 14.13 24.19 2.88
N VAL A 107 12.98 23.55 2.68
CA VAL A 107 12.85 22.09 2.65
C VAL A 107 12.39 21.64 1.27
N LYS A 108 13.03 20.61 0.74
CA LYS A 108 12.62 19.92 -0.49
C LYS A 108 12.33 18.46 -0.16
N VAL A 109 11.25 17.93 -0.76
CA VAL A 109 10.89 16.52 -0.69
C VAL A 109 10.89 15.92 -2.08
N GLU A 110 11.30 14.66 -2.16
CA GLU A 110 11.17 13.82 -3.34
C GLU A 110 10.64 12.45 -2.89
N TYR A 111 9.59 11.96 -3.55
CA TYR A 111 8.90 10.71 -3.19
C TYR A 111 9.38 9.57 -4.08
N PHE A 112 9.45 8.36 -3.53
CA PHE A 112 9.91 7.16 -4.25
C PHE A 112 8.98 5.97 -3.98
N ASP A 113 8.86 5.08 -4.96
CA ASP A 113 8.15 3.80 -4.83
C ASP A 113 9.01 2.70 -4.18
N GLU A 114 8.44 1.49 -4.04
CA GLU A 114 9.12 0.32 -3.44
C GLU A 114 10.43 -0.05 -4.14
N ASP A 115 10.51 0.16 -5.45
CA ASP A 115 11.70 -0.12 -6.26
C ASP A 115 12.74 1.01 -6.18
N GLY A 116 12.44 2.08 -5.45
CA GLY A 116 13.29 3.26 -5.31
C GLY A 116 13.24 4.20 -6.51
N LYS A 117 12.23 4.09 -7.37
CA LYS A 117 12.02 4.99 -8.50
C LYS A 117 11.27 6.25 -8.03
N ALA A 118 11.72 7.40 -8.51
CA ALA A 118 11.09 8.68 -8.20
C ALA A 118 9.66 8.75 -8.75
N LEU A 119 8.74 9.23 -7.90
CA LEU A 119 7.34 9.47 -8.24
C LEU A 119 7.11 10.91 -8.68
N ASP A 120 6.18 11.11 -9.61
CA ASP A 120 5.74 12.45 -10.02
C ASP A 120 4.98 13.14 -8.88
N CYS A 121 5.00 14.48 -8.86
CA CYS A 121 4.30 15.28 -7.85
C CYS A 121 3.22 16.18 -8.47
N PRO A 122 1.98 16.21 -7.95
CA PRO A 122 1.47 15.42 -6.81
C PRO A 122 1.46 13.91 -7.10
N THR A 123 1.73 13.09 -6.08
CA THR A 123 1.89 11.64 -6.24
C THR A 123 0.54 10.99 -6.50
N ASN A 124 0.42 10.22 -7.58
CA ASN A 124 -0.75 9.37 -7.84
C ASN A 124 -0.54 7.93 -7.36
N ASP A 125 0.70 7.58 -7.03
CA ASP A 125 1.11 6.28 -6.47
C ASP A 125 1.50 6.45 -5.00
N VAL A 126 1.36 5.38 -4.21
CA VAL A 126 1.68 5.40 -2.78
C VAL A 126 3.21 5.39 -2.60
N PRO A 127 3.82 6.45 -2.05
CA PRO A 127 5.25 6.44 -1.79
C PRO A 127 5.58 5.49 -0.65
N THR A 128 6.64 4.71 -0.81
CA THR A 128 7.21 3.88 0.28
C THR A 128 8.25 4.68 1.06
N THR A 129 8.97 5.57 0.38
CA THR A 129 9.98 6.43 0.97
C THR A 129 9.92 7.84 0.42
N ALA A 130 10.45 8.79 1.17
CA ALA A 130 10.75 10.13 0.71
C ALA A 130 12.16 10.54 1.11
N SER A 131 12.88 11.18 0.19
CA SER A 131 14.09 11.92 0.50
C SER A 131 13.70 13.33 0.92
N VAL A 132 14.06 13.71 2.14
CA VAL A 132 13.83 15.06 2.67
C VAL A 132 15.17 15.76 2.80
N THR A 133 15.30 16.92 2.17
CA THR A 133 16.48 17.78 2.27
C THR A 133 16.07 19.12 2.86
N ALA A 134 16.57 19.45 4.04
CA ALA A 134 16.34 20.75 4.68
C ALA A 134 17.62 21.55 4.76
N THR A 135 17.56 22.80 4.33
CA THR A 135 18.66 23.74 4.28
C THR A 135 18.35 24.93 5.15
N GLY A 136 19.16 25.16 6.17
CA GLY A 136 19.08 26.36 7.02
C GLY A 136 20.18 27.35 6.69
N VAL A 137 19.88 28.65 6.82
CA VAL A 137 20.80 29.74 6.46
C VAL A 137 20.93 30.73 7.62
N SER A 138 22.16 31.11 7.95
CA SER A 138 22.46 32.17 8.94
C SER A 138 23.74 32.90 8.56
N ASP A 139 23.67 34.22 8.41
CA ASP A 139 24.81 35.08 8.06
C ASP A 139 25.62 34.61 6.83
N GLY A 140 24.92 34.08 5.82
CA GLY A 140 25.52 33.53 4.60
C GLY A 140 26.13 32.13 4.76
N ILE A 141 26.13 31.57 5.97
CA ILE A 141 26.47 30.18 6.23
C ILE A 141 25.25 29.31 5.99
N THR A 142 25.46 28.20 5.30
CA THR A 142 24.41 27.23 4.99
C THR A 142 24.74 25.88 5.62
N ARG A 143 23.72 25.20 6.15
CA ARG A 143 23.79 23.84 6.66
C ARG A 143 22.66 23.02 6.05
N THR A 144 22.97 21.80 5.60
CA THR A 144 21.98 20.95 4.95
C THR A 144 21.87 19.61 5.68
N LEU A 145 20.64 19.24 6.03
CA LEU A 145 20.28 17.93 6.54
C LEU A 145 19.58 17.13 5.44
N THR A 146 19.94 15.86 5.31
CA THR A 146 19.22 14.91 4.46
C THR A 146 18.80 13.71 5.28
N ALA A 147 17.54 13.30 5.12
CA ALA A 147 17.00 12.10 5.75
C ALA A 147 16.08 11.34 4.79
N THR A 148 15.94 10.04 5.03
CA THR A 148 14.92 9.22 4.37
C THR A 148 13.76 9.05 5.33
N TYR A 149 12.61 9.62 4.99
CA TYR A 149 11.35 9.28 5.63
C TYR A 149 10.84 7.98 5.02
N VAL A 150 10.59 6.98 5.86
CA VAL A 150 9.97 5.74 5.45
C VAL A 150 8.51 5.86 5.83
N PHE A 151 7.62 5.85 4.84
CA PHE A 151 6.20 5.83 5.14
C PHE A 151 5.90 4.52 5.86
N SER A 152 5.15 4.62 6.96
CA SER A 152 4.44 3.46 7.47
C SER A 152 3.34 3.16 6.47
N THR A 153 3.71 2.55 5.35
CA THR A 153 2.75 1.93 4.47
C THR A 153 2.20 0.77 5.26
N SER A 154 0.97 0.94 5.72
CA SER A 154 0.13 -0.18 6.08
C SER A 154 0.16 -1.04 4.82
N ASN A 155 0.83 -2.18 4.83
CA ASN A 155 0.71 -3.08 3.69
C ASN A 155 -0.68 -3.69 3.66
N THR A 156 -1.62 -3.29 4.54
CA THR A 156 -3.06 -3.48 4.31
C THR A 156 -3.30 -3.34 2.84
N ASN A 157 -3.81 -4.40 2.22
CA ASN A 157 -4.37 -4.26 0.90
C ASN A 157 -5.54 -3.29 1.05
N ILE A 158 -5.27 -1.99 0.89
CA ILE A 158 -6.26 -0.93 1.02
C ILE A 158 -7.25 -1.24 -0.09
N PRO A 159 -8.47 -1.70 0.25
CA PRO A 159 -9.43 -2.05 -0.77
C PRO A 159 -9.66 -0.80 -1.62
N GLY A 160 -9.54 -0.94 -2.93
CA GLY A 160 -9.43 0.17 -3.86
C GLY A 160 -9.02 -0.32 -5.23
N GLY A 161 -10.00 -0.59 -6.08
CA GLY A 161 -9.73 -0.89 -7.47
C GLY A 161 -10.93 -0.66 -8.35
N GLN A 162 -10.67 -0.53 -9.64
CA GLN A 162 -11.72 -0.43 -10.63
C GLN A 162 -12.38 -1.79 -10.90
N ILE A 163 -13.69 -1.80 -11.06
CA ILE A 163 -14.44 -2.96 -11.55
C ILE A 163 -14.87 -2.63 -12.98
N LYS A 164 -14.25 -3.28 -13.97
CA LYS A 164 -14.53 -3.04 -15.39
C LYS A 164 -15.45 -4.10 -15.98
N ILE A 165 -16.20 -3.73 -17.01
CA ILE A 165 -16.84 -4.71 -17.88
C ILE A 165 -15.76 -5.36 -18.78
N ASP A 166 -15.90 -6.64 -19.09
CA ASP A 166 -14.89 -7.41 -19.83
C ASP A 166 -14.59 -6.84 -21.22
N THR A 167 -15.63 -6.48 -21.98
CA THR A 167 -15.47 -5.80 -23.28
C THR A 167 -16.45 -4.64 -23.46
N SER A 168 -16.06 -3.62 -24.23
CA SER A 168 -16.97 -2.54 -24.62
C SER A 168 -16.45 -1.84 -25.87
N THR A 169 -17.36 -1.40 -26.73
CA THR A 169 -17.06 -0.61 -27.94
C THR A 169 -16.60 0.82 -27.60
N LEU A 170 -16.80 1.27 -26.35
CA LEU A 170 -16.37 2.57 -25.84
C LEU A 170 -15.01 2.51 -25.11
N GLY A 171 -14.24 1.44 -25.34
CA GLY A 171 -13.00 1.15 -24.62
C GLY A 171 -13.26 0.61 -23.22
N ASN A 172 -12.26 0.67 -22.34
CA ASN A 172 -12.39 0.19 -20.96
C ASN A 172 -13.44 1.01 -20.20
N GLN A 173 -14.55 0.37 -19.84
CA GLN A 173 -15.62 0.97 -19.04
C GLN A 173 -15.64 0.36 -17.64
N CYS A 174 -15.74 1.20 -16.62
CA CYS A 174 -15.70 0.87 -15.22
C CYS A 174 -17.00 1.28 -14.53
N LEU A 175 -17.36 0.60 -13.44
CA LEU A 175 -18.37 1.09 -12.51
C LEU A 175 -17.95 2.48 -12.01
N ASP A 176 -18.91 3.40 -11.94
CA ASP A 176 -18.69 4.80 -11.61
C ASP A 176 -19.88 5.37 -10.83
N SER A 177 -19.60 6.23 -9.85
CA SER A 177 -20.60 6.90 -9.02
C SER A 177 -21.22 8.16 -9.63
N GLY A 178 -20.92 8.45 -10.90
CA GLY A 178 -21.42 9.59 -11.66
C GLY A 178 -20.54 10.83 -11.46
N SER A 179 -21.11 11.92 -10.94
CA SER A 179 -20.41 13.19 -10.77
C SER A 179 -19.76 13.38 -9.40
N SER A 180 -20.06 12.53 -8.41
CA SER A 180 -19.66 12.70 -7.02
C SER A 180 -18.94 11.48 -6.47
N LYS A 181 -17.85 11.67 -5.71
CA LYS A 181 -17.17 10.60 -4.94
C LYS A 181 -17.99 10.13 -3.72
N THR A 182 -18.97 10.93 -3.30
CA THR A 182 -19.93 10.62 -2.23
C THR A 182 -21.33 10.73 -2.83
N PRO A 183 -21.77 9.75 -3.64
CA PRO A 183 -23.09 9.80 -4.28
C PRO A 183 -24.19 9.82 -3.21
N PRO A 184 -25.29 10.57 -3.40
CA PRO A 184 -26.42 10.51 -2.47
C PRO A 184 -27.06 9.12 -2.48
N ALA A 185 -27.69 8.73 -1.37
CA ALA A 185 -28.43 7.48 -1.29
C ALA A 185 -29.52 7.41 -2.37
N GLY A 186 -29.57 6.29 -3.10
CA GLY A 186 -30.46 6.07 -4.24
C GLY A 186 -29.88 6.48 -5.60
N ALA A 187 -28.71 7.12 -5.66
CA ALA A 187 -28.03 7.41 -6.92
C ALA A 187 -27.72 6.11 -7.67
N THR A 188 -27.98 6.09 -8.98
CA THR A 188 -27.75 4.91 -9.82
C THR A 188 -26.26 4.74 -10.09
N VAL A 189 -25.80 3.48 -10.08
CA VAL A 189 -24.47 3.14 -10.59
C VAL A 189 -24.47 3.25 -12.11
N VAL A 190 -23.42 3.86 -12.66
CA VAL A 190 -23.26 4.02 -14.10
C VAL A 190 -21.94 3.43 -14.58
N MET A 191 -21.83 3.23 -15.88
CA MET A 191 -20.58 2.90 -16.57
C MET A 191 -19.91 4.18 -17.06
N ALA A 192 -18.62 4.34 -16.81
CA ALA A 192 -17.83 5.42 -17.39
C ALA A 192 -16.48 4.89 -17.90
N LYS A 193 -15.78 5.69 -18.71
CA LYS A 193 -14.41 5.34 -19.11
C LYS A 193 -13.56 5.19 -17.85
N CYS A 194 -12.82 4.10 -17.76
CA CYS A 194 -11.90 3.87 -16.65
C CYS A 194 -10.86 5.00 -16.59
N ASP A 195 -10.82 5.74 -15.48
CA ASP A 195 -9.95 6.91 -15.28
C ASP A 195 -9.15 6.89 -13.96
N GLY A 196 -9.37 5.88 -13.11
CA GLY A 196 -8.69 5.70 -11.84
C GLY A 196 -9.20 6.65 -10.74
N SER A 197 -10.19 7.50 -11.02
CA SER A 197 -10.72 8.44 -10.04
C SER A 197 -11.36 7.74 -8.85
N SER A 198 -11.46 8.45 -7.72
CA SER A 198 -12.12 7.95 -6.49
C SER A 198 -13.58 7.54 -6.70
N ARG A 199 -14.24 8.01 -7.76
CA ARG A 199 -15.60 7.58 -8.16
C ARG A 199 -15.67 6.16 -8.70
N GLN A 200 -14.52 5.57 -9.03
CA GLN A 200 -14.38 4.25 -9.64
C GLN A 200 -13.59 3.28 -8.76
N GLN A 201 -13.23 3.68 -7.53
CA GLN A 201 -12.47 2.83 -6.62
C GLN A 201 -13.43 2.06 -5.71
N PHE A 202 -13.51 0.76 -5.90
CA PHE A 202 -14.34 -0.13 -5.11
C PHE A 202 -13.50 -1.07 -4.25
N GLY A 203 -14.00 -1.39 -3.07
CA GLY A 203 -13.51 -2.46 -2.22
C GLY A 203 -14.58 -3.52 -2.01
N TYR A 204 -14.16 -4.78 -1.98
CA TYR A 204 -15.00 -5.92 -1.70
C TYR A 204 -14.80 -6.36 -0.26
N THR A 205 -15.79 -6.10 0.60
CA THR A 205 -15.66 -6.34 2.04
C THR A 205 -15.85 -7.82 2.41
N PRO A 206 -15.42 -8.24 3.61
CA PRO A 206 -15.69 -9.60 4.13
C PRO A 206 -17.19 -9.95 4.22
N GLU A 207 -18.08 -8.96 4.34
CA GLU A 207 -19.53 -9.14 4.31
C GLU A 207 -20.09 -9.27 2.88
N LEU A 208 -19.22 -9.25 1.87
CA LEU A 208 -19.53 -9.26 0.44
C LEU A 208 -20.21 -7.98 -0.07
N TYR A 209 -19.95 -6.85 0.57
CA TYR A 209 -20.41 -5.56 0.07
C TYR A 209 -19.40 -5.00 -0.93
N LEU A 210 -19.89 -4.44 -2.03
CA LEU A 210 -19.08 -3.64 -2.95
C LEU A 210 -19.17 -2.18 -2.50
N LYS A 211 -18.17 -1.72 -1.75
CA LYS A 211 -18.08 -0.39 -1.16
C LYS A 211 -17.34 0.55 -2.09
N LEU A 212 -17.85 1.76 -2.28
CA LEU A 212 -17.11 2.86 -2.91
C LEU A 212 -16.11 3.42 -1.88
N ILE A 213 -14.83 3.40 -2.22
CA ILE A 213 -13.75 3.78 -1.31
C ILE A 213 -13.69 5.30 -1.18
N ASN A 214 -13.41 5.80 0.02
CA ASN A 214 -13.37 7.23 0.36
C ASN A 214 -14.71 7.96 0.12
N SER A 215 -15.82 7.24 0.32
CA SER A 215 -17.19 7.77 0.20
C SER A 215 -17.87 8.02 1.56
N GLU A 216 -17.10 7.96 2.64
CA GLU A 216 -17.51 8.21 4.01
C GLU A 216 -18.00 9.66 4.18
N THR A 217 -19.12 9.80 4.88
CA THR A 217 -19.70 11.10 5.28
C THR A 217 -20.39 10.96 6.63
N SER A 218 -20.85 12.06 7.22
CA SER A 218 -21.62 12.01 8.47
C SER A 218 -22.92 11.20 8.37
N SER A 219 -23.52 11.07 7.18
CA SER A 219 -24.72 10.27 6.94
C SER A 219 -24.42 8.85 6.43
N ALA A 220 -23.16 8.56 6.12
CA ALA A 220 -22.68 7.27 5.64
C ALA A 220 -21.29 7.00 6.24
N THR A 221 -21.22 6.79 7.55
CA THR A 221 -19.96 6.70 8.30
C THR A 221 -19.07 5.53 7.87
N SER A 222 -19.65 4.48 7.30
CA SER A 222 -18.92 3.35 6.71
C SER A 222 -18.81 3.41 5.18
N GLY A 223 -19.16 4.55 4.58
CA GLY A 223 -19.17 4.78 3.14
C GLY A 223 -20.46 4.35 2.45
N MET A 224 -20.45 4.40 1.13
CA MET A 224 -21.54 4.03 0.24
C MET A 224 -21.28 2.67 -0.39
N CYS A 225 -22.27 1.78 -0.37
CA CYS A 225 -22.20 0.43 -0.92
C CYS A 225 -23.21 0.25 -2.05
N LEU A 226 -22.91 -0.68 -2.97
CA LEU A 226 -23.84 -1.08 -4.01
C LEU A 226 -24.99 -1.90 -3.44
N HIS A 227 -26.21 -1.46 -3.74
CA HIS A 227 -27.46 -2.09 -3.32
C HIS A 227 -28.24 -2.54 -4.55
N SER A 228 -28.89 -3.71 -4.46
CA SER A 228 -29.68 -4.33 -5.53
C SER A 228 -31.01 -3.60 -5.86
N GLY A 229 -31.15 -2.31 -5.55
CA GLY A 229 -32.39 -1.54 -5.69
C GLY A 229 -33.46 -1.85 -4.63
N ALA A 230 -34.46 -0.96 -4.51
CA ALA A 230 -35.56 -1.11 -3.53
C ALA A 230 -36.52 -2.27 -3.88
N THR A 231 -36.69 -2.52 -5.17
CA THR A 231 -37.43 -3.67 -5.68
C THR A 231 -36.42 -4.66 -6.24
N HIS A 232 -36.43 -5.89 -5.75
CA HIS A 232 -35.49 -6.92 -6.18
C HIS A 232 -36.04 -7.64 -7.43
N ALA A 233 -35.87 -7.04 -8.61
CA ALA A 233 -36.38 -7.58 -9.87
C ALA A 233 -35.53 -7.14 -11.08
N SER A 234 -35.60 -7.91 -12.16
CA SER A 234 -34.92 -7.59 -13.42
C SER A 234 -35.34 -6.22 -13.96
N GLY A 235 -34.38 -5.44 -14.46
CA GLY A 235 -34.53 -4.08 -14.95
C GLY A 235 -34.39 -3.00 -13.88
N ASN A 236 -34.41 -3.35 -12.58
CA ASN A 236 -34.24 -2.36 -11.52
C ASN A 236 -32.79 -1.88 -11.43
N PRO A 237 -32.56 -0.58 -11.18
CA PRO A 237 -31.22 -0.03 -11.10
C PRO A 237 -30.47 -0.56 -9.87
N VAL A 238 -29.18 -0.82 -10.06
CA VAL A 238 -28.24 -0.92 -8.95
C VAL A 238 -27.95 0.50 -8.47
N VAL A 239 -28.04 0.74 -7.17
CA VAL A 239 -27.94 2.07 -6.58
C VAL A 239 -26.95 2.10 -5.42
N PHE A 240 -26.42 3.28 -5.11
CA PHE A 240 -25.64 3.51 -3.91
C PHE A 240 -26.56 3.70 -2.70
N ARG A 241 -26.23 3.08 -1.57
CA ARG A 241 -26.82 3.37 -0.25
C ARG A 241 -25.73 3.36 0.82
N PRO A 242 -25.93 4.02 1.98
CA PRO A 242 -25.00 3.91 3.09
C PRO A 242 -24.73 2.44 3.41
N CYS A 243 -23.46 2.07 3.52
CA CYS A 243 -23.05 0.71 3.87
C CYS A 243 -23.66 0.33 5.22
N PRO A 244 -24.25 -0.87 5.35
CA PRO A 244 -24.73 -1.36 6.64
C PRO A 244 -23.59 -1.46 7.65
N THR A 245 -23.83 -0.97 8.86
CA THR A 245 -22.86 -1.05 9.97
C THR A 245 -23.21 -2.13 11.00
N SER A 246 -24.38 -2.75 10.86
CA SER A 246 -24.94 -3.66 11.86
C SER A 246 -25.14 -5.08 11.34
N SER A 247 -25.11 -6.01 12.29
CA SER A 247 -25.67 -7.35 12.16
C SER A 247 -27.21 -7.27 12.33
N PRO A 248 -28.00 -8.07 11.58
CA PRO A 248 -27.58 -9.06 10.60
C PRO A 248 -27.11 -8.44 9.28
N ILE A 249 -26.22 -9.17 8.60
CA ILE A 249 -25.78 -8.85 7.24
C ILE A 249 -27.00 -8.63 6.33
N GLN A 250 -27.01 -7.53 5.60
CA GLN A 250 -28.12 -7.17 4.71
C GLN A 250 -27.87 -7.69 3.30
N THR A 251 -28.63 -8.70 2.90
CA THR A 251 -28.42 -9.46 1.66
C THR A 251 -28.61 -8.64 0.39
N ALA A 252 -29.40 -7.56 0.45
CA ALA A 252 -29.55 -6.61 -0.66
C ALA A 252 -28.27 -5.82 -1.01
N PHE A 253 -27.28 -5.82 -0.12
CA PHE A 253 -25.95 -5.25 -0.36
C PHE A 253 -24.89 -6.29 -0.73
N GLN A 254 -25.20 -7.59 -0.56
CA GLN A 254 -24.25 -8.64 -0.85
C GLN A 254 -24.23 -8.97 -2.33
N TRP A 255 -23.02 -9.13 -2.85
CA TRP A 255 -22.76 -9.58 -4.20
C TRP A 255 -21.95 -10.87 -4.15
N SER A 256 -22.27 -11.85 -4.98
CA SER A 256 -21.55 -13.12 -5.10
C SER A 256 -20.90 -13.19 -6.47
N LEU A 257 -19.58 -13.39 -6.52
CA LEU A 257 -18.85 -13.53 -7.78
C LEU A 257 -18.67 -15.01 -8.12
N ASP A 258 -19.22 -15.46 -9.24
CA ASP A 258 -19.15 -16.86 -9.67
C ASP A 258 -17.93 -17.16 -10.57
N GLY A 259 -17.79 -18.42 -11.00
CA GLY A 259 -16.73 -18.84 -11.93
C GLY A 259 -16.87 -18.36 -13.37
N SER A 260 -17.96 -17.66 -13.71
CA SER A 260 -18.16 -17.00 -15.01
C SER A 260 -17.95 -15.49 -14.92
N SER A 261 -17.46 -15.00 -13.76
CA SER A 261 -17.21 -13.58 -13.46
C SER A 261 -18.47 -12.73 -13.41
N LEU A 262 -19.60 -13.33 -12.99
CA LEU A 262 -20.88 -12.66 -12.82
C LEU A 262 -21.05 -12.25 -11.36
N PHE A 263 -21.47 -11.01 -11.11
CA PHE A 263 -21.88 -10.57 -9.78
C PHE A 263 -23.37 -10.86 -9.59
N HIS A 264 -23.68 -11.93 -8.88
CA HIS A 264 -25.03 -12.30 -8.46
C HIS A 264 -25.49 -11.46 -7.28
N SER A 265 -26.77 -11.11 -7.27
CA SER A 265 -27.43 -10.67 -6.05
C SER A 265 -27.69 -11.86 -5.11
N THR A 266 -28.11 -11.55 -3.89
CA THR A 266 -28.38 -12.58 -2.87
C THR A 266 -29.71 -12.32 -2.17
N ASN A 267 -30.37 -13.40 -1.74
CA ASN A 267 -31.62 -13.32 -0.99
C ASN A 267 -31.39 -13.39 0.52
N SER A 268 -32.47 -13.17 1.28
CA SER A 268 -32.51 -13.23 2.75
C SER A 268 -32.03 -14.56 3.35
N SER A 269 -32.03 -15.65 2.58
CA SER A 269 -31.50 -16.95 3.00
C SER A 269 -30.01 -17.10 2.71
N LYS A 270 -29.32 -16.01 2.31
CA LYS A 270 -27.91 -15.99 1.91
C LYS A 270 -27.61 -16.89 0.70
N ALA A 271 -28.63 -17.24 -0.08
CA ALA A 271 -28.45 -17.99 -1.31
C ALA A 271 -28.15 -17.05 -2.48
N VAL A 272 -27.29 -17.51 -3.38
CA VAL A 272 -26.98 -16.87 -4.65
C VAL A 272 -28.23 -16.91 -5.53
N GLU A 273 -28.64 -15.76 -6.07
CA GLU A 273 -29.85 -15.65 -6.88
C GLU A 273 -29.56 -15.73 -8.40
N SER A 274 -30.64 -15.81 -9.18
CA SER A 274 -30.59 -15.80 -10.65
C SER A 274 -30.54 -14.39 -11.26
N LEU A 275 -30.44 -13.35 -10.44
CA LEU A 275 -30.28 -11.97 -10.87
C LEU A 275 -28.83 -11.53 -10.71
N CYS A 276 -28.30 -10.88 -11.75
CA CYS A 276 -26.92 -10.46 -11.83
C CYS A 276 -26.82 -8.96 -12.14
N MET A 277 -25.75 -8.34 -11.66
CA MET A 277 -25.35 -7.01 -12.09
C MET A 277 -25.10 -6.99 -13.60
N SER A 278 -25.80 -6.10 -14.31
CA SER A 278 -25.83 -6.04 -15.76
C SER A 278 -25.77 -4.60 -16.24
N VAL A 279 -24.95 -4.34 -17.26
CA VAL A 279 -25.02 -3.08 -18.02
C VAL A 279 -26.33 -3.08 -18.82
N THR A 280 -27.11 -2.00 -18.72
CA THR A 280 -28.43 -1.96 -19.37
C THR A 280 -28.31 -1.85 -20.90
N TYR A 281 -27.42 -0.95 -21.37
CA TYR A 281 -27.16 -0.71 -22.80
C TYR A 281 -25.64 -0.73 -23.09
N PRO A 282 -25.06 -1.92 -23.29
CA PRO A 282 -23.64 -2.06 -23.63
C PRO A 282 -23.23 -1.20 -24.81
N GLY A 283 -22.18 -0.38 -24.64
CA GLY A 283 -21.63 0.47 -25.70
C GLY A 283 -22.40 1.78 -25.97
N ASP A 284 -23.43 2.10 -25.19
CA ASP A 284 -24.17 3.37 -25.30
C ASP A 284 -23.48 4.49 -24.48
N SER A 285 -23.14 5.59 -25.15
CA SER A 285 -22.43 6.72 -24.53
C SER A 285 -23.33 7.66 -23.73
N ILE A 286 -24.64 7.41 -23.71
CA ILE A 286 -25.66 8.21 -23.02
C ILE A 286 -26.33 7.34 -21.94
N LYS A 287 -26.80 6.14 -22.29
CA LYS A 287 -27.54 5.24 -21.40
C LYS A 287 -26.61 4.29 -20.65
N LYS A 288 -25.92 4.83 -19.66
CA LYS A 288 -24.82 4.16 -18.93
C LYS A 288 -25.25 3.35 -17.70
N GLY A 289 -26.54 3.16 -17.44
CA GLY A 289 -27.02 2.57 -16.20
C GLY A 289 -26.62 1.10 -16.01
N VAL A 290 -26.42 0.72 -14.74
CA VAL A 290 -26.27 -0.67 -14.29
C VAL A 290 -27.56 -1.10 -13.60
N THR A 291 -28.08 -2.26 -13.98
CA THR A 291 -29.35 -2.83 -13.48
C THR A 291 -29.17 -4.27 -13.04
N LEU A 292 -30.16 -4.81 -12.32
CA LEU A 292 -30.31 -6.26 -12.18
C LEU A 292 -30.83 -6.84 -13.50
N GLY A 293 -30.21 -7.90 -13.98
CA GLY A 293 -30.65 -8.63 -15.17
C GLY A 293 -30.51 -10.13 -14.98
N SER A 294 -30.80 -10.90 -16.03
CA SER A 294 -30.55 -12.35 -16.03
C SER A 294 -29.06 -12.65 -15.95
N CYS A 295 -28.70 -13.68 -15.18
CA CYS A 295 -27.34 -14.21 -15.14
C CYS A 295 -27.04 -15.03 -16.42
N SER A 296 -26.54 -14.36 -17.45
CA SER A 296 -26.00 -15.00 -18.66
C SER A 296 -24.63 -14.41 -18.92
N ALA A 297 -23.62 -15.24 -19.16
CA ALA A 297 -22.23 -14.79 -19.35
C ALA A 297 -22.06 -14.08 -20.70
N THR A 298 -22.13 -12.75 -20.68
CA THR A 298 -22.02 -11.89 -21.86
C THR A 298 -20.95 -10.84 -21.61
N ALA A 299 -19.86 -10.91 -22.37
CA ALA A 299 -18.63 -10.12 -22.17
C ALA A 299 -18.87 -8.61 -22.04
N ASN A 300 -19.80 -8.05 -22.81
CA ASN A 300 -20.06 -6.61 -22.78
C ASN A 300 -21.18 -6.18 -21.83
N LYS A 301 -21.75 -7.12 -21.06
CA LYS A 301 -22.97 -6.87 -20.28
C LYS A 301 -22.89 -7.31 -18.82
N THR A 302 -22.35 -8.49 -18.55
CA THR A 302 -22.47 -9.16 -17.24
C THR A 302 -21.18 -9.77 -16.73
N ILE A 303 -20.14 -9.88 -17.56
CA ILE A 303 -18.82 -10.37 -17.14
C ILE A 303 -17.99 -9.19 -16.61
N TRP A 304 -17.68 -9.22 -15.32
CA TRP A 304 -16.97 -8.16 -14.62
C TRP A 304 -15.54 -8.57 -14.28
N ARG A 305 -14.60 -7.64 -14.42
CA ARG A 305 -13.18 -7.85 -14.12
C ARG A 305 -12.73 -6.85 -13.08
N SER A 306 -12.54 -7.30 -11.85
CA SER A 306 -12.07 -6.47 -10.74
C SER A 306 -10.56 -6.25 -10.81
N ALA A 307 -10.07 -5.02 -10.65
CA ALA A 307 -8.65 -4.77 -10.45
C ALA A 307 -8.14 -5.50 -9.19
N THR A 308 -6.83 -5.73 -9.10
CA THR A 308 -6.19 -6.44 -7.97
C THR A 308 -6.52 -5.78 -6.63
N GLY A 309 -6.57 -4.45 -6.58
CA GLY A 309 -6.87 -3.69 -5.37
C GLY A 309 -8.32 -3.75 -4.88
N VAL A 310 -9.29 -4.25 -5.68
CA VAL A 310 -10.69 -4.38 -5.22
C VAL A 310 -10.81 -5.26 -3.97
N GLY A 311 -9.90 -6.22 -3.85
CA GLY A 311 -9.79 -7.12 -2.72
C GLY A 311 -10.60 -8.40 -2.78
N ALA A 312 -10.35 -9.23 -1.77
CA ALA A 312 -10.70 -10.64 -1.77
C ALA A 312 -12.14 -10.93 -1.32
N GLY A 313 -12.91 -9.93 -0.90
CA GLY A 313 -14.19 -10.17 -0.24
C GLY A 313 -14.00 -10.98 1.04
N MET A 314 -14.70 -12.11 1.14
CA MET A 314 -14.54 -13.06 2.25
C MET A 314 -13.53 -14.17 1.98
N ALA A 315 -12.92 -14.19 0.79
CA ALA A 315 -11.98 -15.23 0.41
C ALA A 315 -10.74 -15.22 1.30
N GLY A 316 -10.27 -16.42 1.66
CA GLY A 316 -9.04 -16.62 2.40
C GLY A 316 -9.02 -18.01 3.03
N ASP A 317 -8.15 -18.17 4.02
CA ASP A 317 -7.93 -19.43 4.74
C ASP A 317 -9.25 -20.03 5.28
N ARG A 318 -10.13 -19.19 5.85
CA ARG A 318 -11.45 -19.59 6.39
C ARG A 318 -12.40 -20.15 5.35
N THR A 319 -12.29 -19.75 4.08
CA THR A 319 -13.11 -20.27 2.98
C THR A 319 -12.37 -21.30 2.13
N ASN A 320 -11.21 -21.77 2.60
CA ASN A 320 -10.34 -22.68 1.86
C ASN A 320 -9.89 -22.07 0.51
N GLN A 321 -9.68 -20.76 0.44
CA GLN A 321 -9.18 -20.09 -0.75
C GLN A 321 -7.77 -19.56 -0.49
N LEU A 322 -6.87 -19.67 -1.46
CA LEU A 322 -5.52 -19.14 -1.40
C LEU A 322 -5.48 -17.79 -2.14
N VAL A 323 -5.60 -16.70 -1.39
CA VAL A 323 -5.59 -15.32 -1.90
C VAL A 323 -4.15 -14.84 -2.04
N ASN A 324 -3.77 -14.32 -3.19
CA ASN A 324 -2.47 -13.69 -3.36
C ASN A 324 -2.45 -12.29 -2.76
N TYR A 325 -1.39 -11.93 -2.04
CA TYR A 325 -1.32 -10.66 -1.34
C TYR A 325 -1.23 -9.46 -2.29
N ALA A 326 -0.18 -9.39 -3.13
CA ALA A 326 -0.01 -8.29 -4.09
C ALA A 326 -1.11 -8.22 -5.16
N GLN A 327 -1.84 -9.33 -5.37
CA GLN A 327 -3.00 -9.39 -6.25
C GLN A 327 -4.27 -9.66 -5.43
N PHE A 328 -4.58 -8.77 -4.47
CA PHE A 328 -5.55 -9.01 -3.39
C PHE A 328 -6.94 -9.53 -3.79
N SER A 329 -7.42 -9.27 -5.01
CA SER A 329 -8.67 -9.85 -5.53
C SER A 329 -8.48 -11.13 -6.35
N ARG A 330 -7.33 -11.80 -6.24
CA ARG A 330 -6.98 -13.02 -6.99
C ARG A 330 -6.70 -14.20 -6.07
N CYS A 331 -7.32 -15.32 -6.42
CA CYS A 331 -7.22 -16.59 -5.74
C CYS A 331 -6.56 -17.62 -6.66
N LEU A 332 -5.79 -18.55 -6.10
CA LEU A 332 -5.28 -19.69 -6.85
C LEU A 332 -6.44 -20.50 -7.44
N ASP A 333 -6.39 -20.77 -8.74
CA ASP A 333 -7.51 -21.35 -9.49
C ASP A 333 -7.04 -22.43 -10.46
N VAL A 334 -7.72 -23.60 -10.44
CA VAL A 334 -7.58 -24.62 -11.49
C VAL A 334 -8.22 -24.08 -12.76
N THR A 335 -7.35 -23.64 -13.68
CA THR A 335 -7.72 -22.95 -14.91
C THR A 335 -8.86 -23.64 -15.64
N ASN A 336 -9.92 -22.88 -15.94
CA ASN A 336 -11.11 -23.34 -16.66
C ASN A 336 -11.79 -24.57 -16.02
N LYS A 337 -11.59 -24.78 -14.71
CA LYS A 337 -12.04 -25.99 -14.00
C LYS A 337 -11.48 -27.29 -14.60
N SER A 338 -10.40 -27.20 -15.37
CA SER A 338 -9.79 -28.34 -16.07
C SER A 338 -8.54 -28.80 -15.36
N THR A 339 -8.61 -29.98 -14.75
CA THR A 339 -7.46 -30.62 -14.10
C THR A 339 -6.39 -31.09 -15.09
N GLY A 340 -6.66 -30.99 -16.40
CA GLY A 340 -5.68 -31.24 -17.46
C GLY A 340 -5.02 -29.97 -18.00
N SER A 341 -5.29 -28.79 -17.42
CA SER A 341 -4.62 -27.55 -17.82
C SER A 341 -3.12 -27.65 -17.61
N THR A 342 -2.34 -27.09 -18.54
CA THR A 342 -0.87 -27.06 -18.48
C THR A 342 -0.31 -25.96 -17.58
N TYR A 343 -1.19 -25.16 -16.95
CA TYR A 343 -0.87 -24.14 -15.98
C TYR A 343 -2.05 -23.88 -15.05
N MET A 344 -1.75 -23.29 -13.89
CA MET A 344 -2.70 -22.69 -12.94
C MET A 344 -2.76 -21.18 -13.15
N ILE A 345 -3.83 -20.54 -12.67
CA ILE A 345 -3.98 -19.07 -12.74
C ILE A 345 -4.33 -18.48 -11.36
N ALA A 346 -3.98 -17.21 -11.17
CA ALA A 346 -4.50 -16.38 -10.09
C ALA A 346 -5.73 -15.65 -10.64
N TRP A 347 -6.91 -16.25 -10.48
CA TRP A 347 -8.18 -15.78 -11.04
C TRP A 347 -8.97 -14.98 -10.00
N PHE A 348 -9.99 -14.23 -10.40
CA PHE A 348 -10.82 -13.46 -9.46
C PHE A 348 -11.30 -14.34 -8.31
N CYS A 349 -11.18 -13.87 -7.07
CA CYS A 349 -11.65 -14.65 -5.93
C CYS A 349 -13.17 -14.82 -6.00
N LYS A 350 -13.62 -16.06 -6.20
CA LYS A 350 -15.04 -16.41 -6.20
C LYS A 350 -15.61 -16.19 -4.80
N GLN A 351 -16.87 -15.79 -4.73
CA GLN A 351 -17.55 -15.48 -3.48
C GLN A 351 -18.92 -16.09 -3.45
N ALA A 352 -19.33 -16.57 -2.28
CA ALA A 352 -20.71 -16.95 -2.00
C ALA A 352 -21.00 -16.63 -0.53
N PRO A 353 -22.18 -16.10 -0.17
CA PRO A 353 -22.47 -15.73 1.22
C PRO A 353 -22.44 -16.89 2.23
N ASN A 354 -22.53 -18.13 1.75
CA ASN A 354 -22.38 -19.34 2.55
C ASN A 354 -20.91 -19.83 2.64
N GLY A 355 -19.97 -19.14 2.01
CA GLY A 355 -18.54 -19.51 1.94
C GLY A 355 -18.23 -20.67 1.00
N VAL A 356 -19.22 -21.18 0.25
CA VAL A 356 -19.06 -22.34 -0.63
C VAL A 356 -19.00 -21.86 -2.08
N VAL A 357 -17.80 -21.92 -2.67
CA VAL A 357 -17.52 -21.46 -4.04
C VAL A 357 -17.19 -22.64 -4.95
N ASP A 358 -16.87 -22.36 -6.21
CA ASP A 358 -16.49 -23.42 -7.14
C ASP A 358 -15.25 -24.20 -6.65
N PHE A 359 -15.25 -25.53 -6.85
CA PHE A 359 -14.18 -26.43 -6.40
C PHE A 359 -12.79 -25.99 -6.83
N ASN A 360 -12.66 -25.39 -8.01
CA ASN A 360 -11.37 -25.02 -8.59
C ASN A 360 -10.68 -23.87 -7.84
N GLN A 361 -11.30 -23.26 -6.82
CA GLN A 361 -10.65 -22.35 -5.87
C GLN A 361 -10.71 -22.84 -4.41
N GLN A 362 -11.23 -24.04 -4.15
CA GLN A 362 -11.30 -24.59 -2.80
C GLN A 362 -10.16 -25.57 -2.55
N TRP A 363 -9.18 -25.10 -1.79
CA TRP A 363 -7.92 -25.78 -1.49
C TRP A 363 -7.86 -26.20 -0.03
N VAL A 364 -7.50 -27.45 0.21
CA VAL A 364 -7.01 -27.90 1.51
C VAL A 364 -5.50 -27.90 1.45
N HIS A 365 -4.88 -27.08 2.28
CA HIS A 365 -3.42 -26.98 2.36
C HIS A 365 -2.95 -27.30 3.78
N PRO A 366 -1.64 -27.56 3.97
CA PRO A 366 -1.07 -27.69 5.29
C PRO A 366 -1.27 -26.37 6.06
N THR A 367 -1.88 -26.45 7.24
CA THR A 367 -2.02 -25.32 8.15
C THR A 367 -1.23 -25.64 9.42
N PRO A 368 -0.22 -24.83 9.79
CA PRO A 368 0.52 -25.04 11.02
C PRO A 368 -0.38 -24.91 12.25
N VAL A 369 -0.13 -25.76 13.23
CA VAL A 369 -0.76 -25.70 14.55
C VAL A 369 0.22 -25.02 15.50
N LEU A 370 -0.24 -23.97 16.19
CA LEU A 370 0.59 -23.25 17.17
C LEU A 370 1.22 -24.22 18.18
N PRO A 371 2.52 -24.07 18.52
CA PRO A 371 3.38 -22.92 18.22
C PRO A 371 4.13 -22.98 16.90
N ALA A 372 3.91 -24.02 16.07
CA ALA A 372 4.55 -24.08 14.75
C ALA A 372 4.05 -22.92 13.87
N VAL A 373 4.96 -22.37 13.08
CA VAL A 373 4.67 -21.31 12.09
C VAL A 373 4.75 -21.84 10.65
N THR A 374 5.05 -23.13 10.48
CA THR A 374 5.11 -23.80 9.18
C THR A 374 4.54 -25.22 9.24
N ALA A 375 3.98 -25.68 8.13
CA ALA A 375 3.57 -27.07 7.94
C ALA A 375 3.88 -27.52 6.52
N THR A 376 4.29 -28.78 6.35
CA THR A 376 4.59 -29.38 5.05
C THR A 376 3.59 -30.48 4.72
N GLY A 377 3.11 -30.49 3.47
CA GLY A 377 2.16 -31.48 2.98
C GLY A 377 1.64 -31.14 1.58
N PRO A 378 0.72 -31.94 1.04
CA PRO A 378 0.08 -31.66 -0.23
C PRO A 378 -0.92 -30.50 -0.13
N ILE A 379 -1.03 -29.71 -1.20
CA ILE A 379 -2.12 -28.75 -1.41
C ILE A 379 -3.13 -29.40 -2.35
N ILE A 380 -4.34 -29.65 -1.87
CA ILE A 380 -5.32 -30.54 -2.50
C ILE A 380 -6.58 -29.77 -2.90
N VAL A 381 -7.09 -30.08 -4.10
CA VAL A 381 -8.43 -29.73 -4.57
C VAL A 381 -9.23 -31.00 -4.87
N ASN A 382 -10.55 -30.96 -4.71
CA ASN A 382 -11.44 -32.11 -4.96
C ASN A 382 -12.45 -31.82 -6.07
N ASN A 383 -12.51 -32.68 -7.10
CA ASN A 383 -13.35 -32.44 -8.28
C ASN A 383 -14.64 -33.30 -8.30
N THR A 384 -15.33 -33.48 -7.17
CA THR A 384 -16.55 -34.30 -7.13
C THR A 384 -17.80 -33.58 -7.58
N ASN A 385 -17.96 -32.33 -7.21
CA ASN A 385 -19.05 -31.49 -7.68
C ASN A 385 -18.59 -30.04 -7.76
N GLY A 386 -19.46 -29.16 -8.26
CA GLY A 386 -19.15 -27.74 -8.40
C GLY A 386 -18.67 -27.08 -7.11
N SER A 387 -18.98 -27.60 -5.92
CA SER A 387 -18.80 -26.94 -4.61
C SER A 387 -18.01 -27.77 -3.59
N SER A 388 -17.27 -28.78 -4.06
CA SER A 388 -16.51 -29.70 -3.21
C SER A 388 -15.05 -29.29 -3.00
N ASN A 389 -14.53 -29.54 -1.81
CA ASN A 389 -13.11 -29.54 -1.43
C ASN A 389 -12.74 -30.90 -0.82
N SER A 390 -11.47 -31.13 -0.43
CA SER A 390 -11.09 -32.45 0.11
C SER A 390 -11.58 -32.72 1.55
N VAL A 391 -12.24 -31.76 2.20
CA VAL A 391 -12.93 -31.94 3.49
C VAL A 391 -14.34 -32.49 3.28
N ASN A 392 -15.01 -32.12 2.19
CA ASN A 392 -16.41 -32.48 1.92
C ASN A 392 -16.64 -33.30 0.61
N GLY A 393 -15.57 -33.62 -0.13
CA GLY A 393 -15.59 -34.38 -1.38
C GLY A 393 -15.07 -35.82 -1.23
N ASN A 394 -15.17 -36.62 -2.30
CA ASN A 394 -14.64 -38.00 -2.32
C ASN A 394 -13.11 -38.00 -2.58
N PRO A 395 -12.29 -38.58 -1.69
CA PRO A 395 -10.83 -38.69 -1.86
C PRO A 395 -10.37 -39.28 -3.20
N ASP A 396 -11.18 -40.14 -3.84
CA ASP A 396 -10.91 -40.71 -5.17
C ASP A 396 -10.84 -39.66 -6.30
N ASN A 397 -11.27 -38.44 -6.00
CA ASN A 397 -11.27 -37.30 -6.92
C ASN A 397 -10.34 -36.17 -6.46
N ASN A 398 -9.37 -36.49 -5.60
CA ASN A 398 -8.34 -35.54 -5.18
C ASN A 398 -7.32 -35.31 -6.30
N TYR A 399 -7.00 -34.03 -6.48
CA TYR A 399 -5.90 -33.54 -7.29
C TYR A 399 -5.00 -32.68 -6.42
N CYS A 400 -3.69 -32.84 -6.58
CA CYS A 400 -2.67 -32.15 -5.80
C CYS A 400 -1.99 -31.11 -6.67
N LEU A 401 -1.71 -29.95 -6.10
CA LEU A 401 -0.86 -28.93 -6.69
C LEU A 401 0.54 -29.50 -6.90
N LYS A 402 1.04 -29.46 -8.13
CA LYS A 402 2.33 -29.99 -8.53
C LYS A 402 3.29 -28.85 -8.85
N SER A 403 4.42 -28.82 -8.16
CA SER A 403 5.50 -27.90 -8.48
C SER A 403 6.22 -28.35 -9.77
N PRO A 404 6.60 -27.41 -10.65
CA PRO A 404 7.49 -27.71 -11.76
C PRO A 404 8.95 -27.93 -11.33
N GLY A 405 9.32 -27.59 -10.08
CA GLY A 405 10.68 -27.71 -9.54
C GLY A 405 11.74 -26.89 -10.29
N SER A 406 11.31 -25.87 -11.04
CA SER A 406 12.15 -25.03 -11.90
C SER A 406 11.57 -23.63 -11.97
N THR A 407 12.44 -22.62 -11.93
CA THR A 407 12.08 -21.20 -12.07
C THR A 407 12.07 -20.71 -13.52
N SER A 408 12.12 -21.64 -14.49
CA SER A 408 12.03 -21.28 -15.91
C SER A 408 10.72 -20.54 -16.19
N ALA A 409 10.78 -19.44 -16.93
CA ALA A 409 9.63 -18.58 -17.21
C ALA A 409 8.50 -19.28 -17.99
N THR A 410 8.79 -20.40 -18.66
CA THR A 410 7.83 -21.12 -19.52
C THR A 410 7.21 -22.35 -18.88
N ILE A 411 7.52 -22.63 -17.61
CA ILE A 411 7.00 -23.79 -16.87
C ILE A 411 6.18 -23.29 -15.69
N TYR A 412 4.96 -23.83 -15.57
CA TYR A 412 3.96 -23.35 -14.62
C TYR A 412 3.59 -24.45 -13.62
N VAL A 413 3.00 -24.02 -12.52
CA VAL A 413 2.37 -24.94 -11.55
C VAL A 413 1.15 -25.58 -12.22
N THR A 414 0.89 -26.85 -11.91
CA THR A 414 -0.26 -27.62 -12.44
C THR A 414 -0.92 -28.40 -11.31
N VAL A 415 -1.95 -29.19 -11.62
CA VAL A 415 -2.49 -30.21 -10.71
C VAL A 415 -2.38 -31.59 -11.32
N VAL A 416 -2.21 -32.61 -10.49
CA VAL A 416 -2.20 -34.03 -10.91
C VAL A 416 -3.04 -34.87 -9.96
N SER A 417 -3.60 -35.99 -10.43
CA SER A 417 -4.40 -36.87 -9.58
C SER A 417 -3.53 -37.46 -8.45
N CYS A 418 -4.03 -37.43 -7.21
CA CYS A 418 -3.32 -37.89 -6.02
C CYS A 418 -4.26 -38.58 -5.01
N LYS A 419 -4.94 -39.62 -5.48
CA LYS A 419 -6.02 -40.31 -4.75
C LYS A 419 -5.57 -41.00 -3.45
N THR A 420 -4.30 -41.39 -3.37
CA THR A 420 -3.75 -42.16 -2.23
C THR A 420 -2.74 -41.34 -1.45
N THR A 421 -2.58 -41.63 -0.17
CA THR A 421 -1.53 -41.02 0.68
C THR A 421 -0.14 -41.21 0.09
N ALA A 422 0.14 -42.38 -0.51
CA ALA A 422 1.42 -42.65 -1.16
C ALA A 422 1.65 -41.74 -2.37
N ALA A 423 0.62 -41.50 -3.19
CA ALA A 423 0.71 -40.55 -4.30
C ALA A 423 0.91 -39.12 -3.80
N GLN A 424 0.19 -38.72 -2.75
CA GLN A 424 0.32 -37.40 -2.14
C GLN A 424 1.73 -37.15 -1.58
N ALA A 425 2.41 -38.19 -1.08
CA ALA A 425 3.77 -38.09 -0.54
C ALA A 425 4.88 -37.89 -1.59
N ALA A 426 4.55 -37.86 -2.89
CA ALA A 426 5.53 -37.58 -3.94
C ALA A 426 6.18 -36.19 -3.71
N PRO A 427 7.52 -36.05 -3.82
CA PRO A 427 8.22 -34.82 -3.47
C PRO A 427 7.69 -33.58 -4.19
N GLU A 428 7.38 -33.68 -5.48
CA GLU A 428 6.87 -32.57 -6.29
C GLU A 428 5.46 -32.08 -5.89
N LEU A 429 4.77 -32.81 -5.01
CA LEU A 429 3.47 -32.47 -4.47
C LEU A 429 3.56 -31.92 -3.04
N GLN A 430 4.74 -31.92 -2.44
CA GLN A 430 4.96 -31.41 -1.09
C GLN A 430 5.24 -29.91 -1.12
N TRP A 431 4.43 -29.17 -0.36
CA TRP A 431 4.55 -27.73 -0.18
C TRP A 431 4.68 -27.40 1.30
N THR A 432 5.58 -26.46 1.63
CA THR A 432 5.73 -25.93 2.98
C THR A 432 5.03 -24.58 3.06
N VAL A 433 3.94 -24.51 3.81
CA VAL A 433 3.16 -23.29 4.03
C VAL A 433 3.68 -22.61 5.30
N TYR A 434 4.12 -21.37 5.18
CA TYR A 434 4.51 -20.49 6.27
C TYR A 434 3.32 -19.61 6.66
N HIS A 435 3.10 -19.37 7.95
CA HIS A 435 2.17 -18.37 8.48
C HIS A 435 2.98 -17.17 9.01
N ASP A 436 2.53 -16.55 10.10
CA ASP A 436 3.27 -15.50 10.79
C ASP A 436 4.54 -16.08 11.43
N THR A 437 5.71 -15.77 10.86
CA THR A 437 7.01 -16.17 11.40
C THR A 437 7.59 -15.12 12.34
N GLY A 438 6.91 -13.97 12.51
CA GLY A 438 7.45 -12.77 13.14
C GLY A 438 8.43 -11.98 12.25
N ASP A 439 8.73 -12.46 11.05
CA ASP A 439 9.59 -11.78 10.07
C ASP A 439 8.81 -11.49 8.78
N TYR A 440 8.80 -10.22 8.38
CA TYR A 440 8.09 -9.77 7.18
C TYR A 440 8.52 -10.54 5.95
N GLY A 441 9.82 -10.76 5.75
CA GLY A 441 10.31 -11.45 4.56
C GLY A 441 9.71 -12.84 4.45
N THR A 442 9.80 -13.64 5.50
CA THR A 442 9.53 -15.08 5.49
C THR A 442 8.07 -15.47 5.76
N SER A 443 7.26 -14.57 6.32
CA SER A 443 5.87 -14.87 6.66
C SER A 443 4.97 -15.09 5.43
N TYR A 444 4.00 -15.99 5.56
CA TYR A 444 2.91 -16.23 4.58
C TYR A 444 3.35 -16.70 3.19
N ARG A 445 4.51 -17.33 3.08
CA ARG A 445 5.01 -17.93 1.83
C ARG A 445 4.59 -19.39 1.69
N ILE A 446 4.50 -19.87 0.45
CA ILE A 446 4.28 -21.28 0.14
C ILE A 446 5.48 -21.76 -0.68
N LEU A 447 6.32 -22.63 -0.10
CA LEU A 447 7.55 -23.14 -0.71
C LEU A 447 7.32 -24.52 -1.31
N ASP A 448 7.91 -24.80 -2.46
CA ASP A 448 7.97 -26.15 -3.02
C ASP A 448 9.11 -26.98 -2.40
N TYR A 449 9.20 -28.24 -2.81
CA TYR A 449 10.24 -29.19 -2.38
C TYR A 449 11.68 -28.82 -2.79
N LYS A 450 11.87 -27.80 -3.63
CA LYS A 450 13.18 -27.24 -4.02
C LYS A 450 13.50 -25.92 -3.31
N GLY A 451 12.58 -25.41 -2.50
CA GLY A 451 12.73 -24.13 -1.79
C GLY A 451 12.35 -22.91 -2.64
N TYR A 452 11.63 -23.10 -3.75
CA TYR A 452 11.09 -22.00 -4.55
C TYR A 452 9.71 -21.58 -4.05
N CYS A 453 9.42 -20.28 -4.13
CA CYS A 453 8.16 -19.70 -3.66
C CYS A 453 7.09 -19.75 -4.76
N LEU A 454 5.88 -20.17 -4.39
CA LEU A 454 4.68 -20.07 -5.22
C LEU A 454 4.36 -18.60 -5.50
N THR A 455 4.23 -18.22 -6.76
CA THR A 455 3.98 -16.84 -7.15
C THR A 455 3.17 -16.77 -8.45
N PRO A 456 2.17 -15.89 -8.56
CA PRO A 456 1.65 -15.51 -9.86
C PRO A 456 2.68 -14.64 -10.59
N THR A 457 2.53 -14.50 -11.89
CA THR A 457 3.23 -13.44 -12.63
C THR A 457 2.68 -12.07 -12.25
N ALA A 458 3.56 -11.09 -12.07
CA ALA A 458 3.17 -9.70 -11.79
C ALA A 458 2.29 -9.14 -12.93
N GLN A 459 1.15 -8.57 -12.56
CA GLN A 459 0.28 -7.85 -13.49
C GLN A 459 1.05 -6.68 -14.12
N GLY A 460 0.85 -6.43 -15.42
CA GLY A 460 1.54 -5.34 -16.12
C GLY A 460 3.01 -5.60 -16.49
N SER A 461 3.58 -6.79 -16.20
CA SER A 461 4.97 -7.12 -16.53
C SER A 461 5.32 -7.13 -18.03
N GLY A 462 4.34 -7.03 -18.92
CA GLY A 462 4.53 -7.04 -20.37
C GLY A 462 4.84 -8.41 -20.98
N VAL A 463 4.98 -9.46 -20.17
CA VAL A 463 5.26 -10.83 -20.64
C VAL A 463 3.95 -11.52 -21.04
N ALA A 464 3.50 -11.30 -22.27
CA ALA A 464 2.19 -11.77 -22.75
C ALA A 464 1.95 -13.29 -22.55
N SER A 465 2.98 -14.12 -22.66
CA SER A 465 2.88 -15.59 -22.48
C SER A 465 2.51 -16.00 -21.06
N ASP A 466 2.72 -15.13 -20.07
CA ASP A 466 2.46 -15.40 -18.65
C ASP A 466 1.04 -15.04 -18.22
N PHE A 467 0.19 -14.62 -19.14
CA PHE A 467 -1.20 -14.30 -18.88
C PHE A 467 -2.14 -15.32 -19.53
N HIS A 468 -3.26 -15.58 -18.88
CA HIS A 468 -4.39 -16.29 -19.45
C HIS A 468 -5.13 -15.38 -20.45
N GLY A 469 -6.04 -15.95 -21.25
CA GLY A 469 -6.76 -15.21 -22.30
C GLY A 469 -7.58 -14.03 -21.79
N ASP A 470 -7.94 -14.02 -20.50
CA ASP A 470 -8.66 -12.91 -19.84
C ASP A 470 -7.73 -11.93 -19.08
N GLY A 471 -6.42 -12.06 -19.25
CA GLY A 471 -5.41 -11.22 -18.59
C GLY A 471 -5.09 -11.62 -17.14
N THR A 472 -5.68 -12.69 -16.61
CA THR A 472 -5.29 -13.21 -15.28
C THR A 472 -3.90 -13.84 -15.32
N SER A 473 -3.15 -13.73 -14.22
CA SER A 473 -1.76 -14.18 -14.17
C SER A 473 -1.68 -15.69 -14.10
N LYS A 474 -0.77 -16.30 -14.87
CA LYS A 474 -0.37 -17.69 -14.65
C LYS A 474 0.46 -17.81 -13.38
N VAL A 475 0.39 -18.97 -12.74
CA VAL A 475 1.09 -19.27 -11.48
C VAL A 475 2.30 -20.16 -11.74
N LYS A 476 3.44 -19.77 -11.17
CA LYS A 476 4.75 -20.43 -11.29
C LYS A 476 5.43 -20.51 -9.93
N VAL A 477 6.68 -20.98 -9.93
CA VAL A 477 7.57 -20.87 -8.78
C VAL A 477 8.75 -19.97 -9.13
N ALA A 478 9.26 -19.24 -8.14
CA ALA A 478 10.42 -18.36 -8.30
C ALA A 478 11.36 -18.46 -7.10
N VAL A 479 12.58 -17.94 -7.23
CA VAL A 479 13.47 -17.75 -6.07
C VAL A 479 12.76 -16.89 -5.04
N CYS A 480 12.73 -17.34 -3.79
CA CYS A 480 12.08 -16.62 -2.72
C CYS A 480 12.74 -15.27 -2.45
N ASN A 481 11.95 -14.21 -2.32
CA ASN A 481 12.37 -12.85 -2.00
C ASN A 481 11.30 -12.13 -1.15
N THR A 482 11.56 -10.91 -0.71
CA THR A 482 10.66 -10.15 0.17
C THR A 482 9.38 -9.64 -0.52
N SER A 483 9.16 -9.96 -1.80
CA SER A 483 8.02 -9.46 -2.55
C SER A 483 6.70 -9.96 -1.98
N GLU A 484 5.75 -9.05 -1.91
CA GLU A 484 4.35 -9.33 -1.62
C GLU A 484 3.69 -10.31 -2.60
N LEU A 485 4.20 -10.37 -3.83
CA LEU A 485 3.68 -11.29 -4.85
C LEU A 485 3.85 -12.77 -4.45
N GLN A 486 4.80 -13.07 -3.57
CA GLN A 486 5.08 -14.43 -3.09
C GLN A 486 4.34 -14.79 -1.81
N LYS A 487 3.43 -13.92 -1.34
CA LYS A 487 2.65 -14.12 -0.13
C LYS A 487 1.22 -14.54 -0.45
N TRP A 488 0.71 -15.47 0.35
CA TRP A 488 -0.63 -16.03 0.20
C TRP A 488 -1.36 -16.01 1.55
N ASN A 489 -2.62 -15.57 1.57
CA ASN A 489 -3.44 -15.42 2.77
C ASN A 489 -2.78 -14.60 3.90
N ALA A 490 -1.86 -13.68 3.57
CA ALA A 490 -1.27 -12.80 4.57
C ALA A 490 -2.30 -11.76 5.05
N PRO A 491 -2.36 -11.48 6.36
CA PRO A 491 -3.21 -10.43 6.89
C PRO A 491 -2.68 -9.06 6.47
N PRO A 492 -3.53 -8.02 6.51
CA PRO A 492 -3.07 -6.65 6.40
C PRO A 492 -2.07 -6.31 7.54
N ASN A 493 -1.15 -5.38 7.29
CA ASN A 493 -0.22 -4.77 8.27
C ASN A 493 0.94 -5.64 8.78
N ILE A 494 1.45 -6.58 8.00
CA ILE A 494 2.70 -7.29 8.36
C ILE A 494 3.96 -6.41 8.20
N SER A 495 3.88 -5.25 7.52
CA SER A 495 4.98 -4.28 7.37
C SER A 495 4.94 -3.21 8.46
N GLN A 496 5.85 -3.24 9.43
CA GLN A 496 6.09 -2.11 10.34
C GLN A 496 7.56 -1.66 10.29
N PRO A 497 7.99 -0.91 9.27
CA PRO A 497 9.29 -0.26 9.30
C PRO A 497 9.28 0.98 10.20
N THR A 498 10.40 1.25 10.88
CA THR A 498 10.61 2.49 11.64
C THR A 498 10.67 3.71 10.72
N PRO A 499 10.03 4.86 11.06
CA PRO A 499 9.67 5.91 10.10
C PRO A 499 10.79 6.86 9.63
N LEU A 500 11.97 6.87 10.26
CA LEU A 500 13.11 7.71 9.83
C LEU A 500 14.38 6.88 9.81
N THR A 501 15.09 6.91 8.68
CA THR A 501 16.38 6.23 8.50
C THR A 501 17.40 7.16 7.82
N ASN A 502 18.68 6.83 7.95
CA ASN A 502 19.79 7.46 7.22
C ASN A 502 19.92 8.99 7.37
N LEU A 503 19.70 9.53 8.57
CA LEU A 503 19.93 10.95 8.85
C LEU A 503 21.41 11.31 8.71
N THR A 504 21.73 12.27 7.84
CA THR A 504 23.10 12.76 7.61
C THR A 504 23.15 14.30 7.51
N GLU A 505 24.18 14.91 8.08
CA GLU A 505 24.52 16.33 7.93
C GLU A 505 25.58 16.49 6.83
N LYS A 506 25.44 17.51 5.98
CA LYS A 506 26.45 17.89 4.97
C LYS A 506 26.89 19.34 5.14
#